data_AF-A0A2N1XJ56-F1
#
_entry.id   AF-A0A2N1XJ56-F1
#
_cell.length_a   1.000
_cell.length_b   1.000
_cell.length_c   1.000
_cell.angle_alpha   90.00
_cell.angle_beta   90.00
_cell.angle_gamma   90.00
#
_symmetry.space_group_name_H-M   'P 1'
#
loop_
_entity.id
_entity.type
_entity.pdbx_description
1 polymer ?
#
loop_
_entity_poly.entity_id
_entity_poly.type
_entity_poly.pdbx_seq_one_letter_code
_entity_poly.pdbx_strand_id
1 'polypeptide(L)'
;MAGARERCMYCVDSHGSDIEHFRPKSAYPMHAFVWSNMLLCCAECGRFKGDRFPLSPTGQPSLVDPSAEDPWDHLDFDPDTGNLTARYNIASGTPSAKGECTVQVLQLDRREAMAEGYRRTFLRLAACVRHALSADAIDAESLTATLLQADDHGLMAWCFGPVSARLQPFMDLRRKAPDVWKACKTAAAQWRAQD
;
A
#
# COMPACT_ATOMS: atom_id res chain seq x y z
N MET A 1 -0.18 11.49 -0.82
CA MET A 1 -1.44 12.14 -0.39
C MET A 1 -2.42 11.10 0.14
N ALA A 2 -3.36 11.49 1.02
CA ALA A 2 -4.31 10.59 1.71
C ALA A 2 -5.50 10.11 0.83
N GLY A 3 -5.50 10.47 -0.45
CA GLY A 3 -6.57 10.17 -1.42
C GLY A 3 -7.90 10.86 -1.09
N ALA A 4 -8.90 10.68 -1.96
CA ALA A 4 -10.21 11.34 -1.84
C ALA A 4 -11.02 10.97 -0.58
N ARG A 5 -10.64 9.89 0.11
CA ARG A 5 -11.28 9.44 1.36
C ARG A 5 -10.52 9.84 2.62
N GLU A 6 -9.46 10.66 2.46
CA GLU A 6 -8.67 11.21 3.55
C GLU A 6 -8.21 10.12 4.53
N ARG A 7 -7.78 8.98 3.97
CA ARG A 7 -7.40 7.81 4.76
C ARG A 7 -6.04 8.01 5.40
N CYS A 8 -5.84 7.35 6.54
CA CYS A 8 -4.57 7.30 7.21
C CYS A 8 -3.45 6.85 6.25
N MET A 9 -2.35 7.60 6.19
CA MET A 9 -1.21 7.31 5.30
C MET A 9 -0.45 6.04 5.68
N TYR A 10 -0.65 5.51 6.88
CA TYR A 10 -0.04 4.24 7.32
C TYR A 10 -0.88 3.02 6.97
N CYS A 11 -2.15 2.98 7.40
CA CYS A 11 -2.98 1.80 7.17
C CYS A 11 -3.83 1.88 5.90
N VAL A 12 -4.05 3.05 5.32
CA VAL A 12 -4.92 3.27 4.14
C VAL A 12 -6.29 2.60 4.27
N ASP A 13 -6.80 2.49 5.50
CA ASP A 13 -8.08 1.87 5.81
C ASP A 13 -8.96 2.87 6.56
N SER A 14 -8.56 3.24 7.78
CA SER A 14 -9.28 4.15 8.65
C SER A 14 -9.14 5.62 8.20
N HIS A 15 -10.14 6.44 8.52
CA HIS A 15 -10.09 7.90 8.33
C HIS A 15 -8.90 8.51 9.08
N GLY A 16 -8.14 9.36 8.40
CA GLY A 16 -7.06 10.14 8.98
C GLY A 16 -7.62 11.32 9.78
N SER A 17 -7.54 11.25 11.10
CA SER A 17 -8.11 12.24 12.02
C SER A 17 -7.08 13.20 12.59
N ASP A 18 -5.80 12.83 12.55
CA ASP A 18 -4.74 13.48 13.31
C ASP A 18 -3.53 13.76 12.42
N ILE A 19 -2.74 14.78 12.80
CA ILE A 19 -1.42 15.02 12.23
C ILE A 19 -0.39 14.28 13.06
N GLU A 20 0.26 13.30 12.45
CA GLU A 20 1.36 12.52 13.01
C GLU A 20 2.70 13.06 12.49
N HIS A 21 3.75 13.01 13.29
CA HIS A 21 5.09 13.41 12.87
C HIS A 21 5.93 12.18 12.55
N PHE A 22 6.40 12.01 11.31
CA PHE A 22 7.25 10.87 10.95
C PHE A 22 8.45 10.77 11.92
N ARG A 23 9.22 11.84 12.03
CA ARG A 23 10.20 12.08 13.12
C ARG A 23 9.49 12.70 14.31
N PRO A 24 9.45 12.03 15.48
CA PRO A 24 8.65 12.49 16.61
C PRO A 24 9.16 13.81 17.18
N LYS A 25 8.24 14.73 17.46
CA LYS A 25 8.55 16.09 17.94
C LYS A 25 9.32 16.11 19.27
N SER A 26 9.17 15.08 20.11
CA SER A 26 9.84 14.98 21.41
C SER A 26 11.36 14.83 21.26
N ALA A 27 11.81 14.04 20.30
CA ALA A 27 13.23 13.83 20.00
C ALA A 27 13.74 14.73 18.86
N TYR A 28 12.85 15.20 17.97
CA TYR A 28 13.19 15.98 16.78
C TYR A 28 12.37 17.28 16.71
N PRO A 29 12.50 18.20 17.69
CA PRO A 29 11.66 19.41 17.76
C PRO A 29 11.82 20.33 16.53
N MET A 30 13.01 20.34 15.91
CA MET A 30 13.27 21.09 14.67
C MET A 30 12.46 20.59 13.46
N HIS A 31 11.88 19.38 13.53
CA HIS A 31 11.06 18.80 12.48
C HIS A 31 9.55 19.01 12.73
N ALA A 32 9.16 19.66 13.83
CA ALA A 32 7.76 19.81 14.21
C ALA A 32 6.93 20.58 13.17
N PHE A 33 7.54 21.49 12.42
CA PHE A 33 6.90 22.33 11.40
C PHE A 33 7.40 22.07 9.98
N VAL A 34 8.01 20.91 9.75
CA VAL A 34 8.42 20.48 8.41
C VAL A 34 7.27 19.71 7.77
N TRP A 35 6.74 20.21 6.66
CA TRP A 35 5.56 19.62 6.00
C TRP A 35 5.77 18.17 5.58
N SER A 36 6.95 17.84 5.02
CA SER A 36 7.30 16.45 4.68
C SER A 36 7.47 15.54 5.90
N ASN A 37 7.43 16.09 7.12
CA ASN A 37 7.43 15.31 8.35
C ASN A 37 6.01 15.14 8.93
N MET A 38 4.99 15.80 8.37
CA MET A 38 3.60 15.73 8.84
C MET A 38 2.79 14.76 7.98
N LEU A 39 2.23 13.73 8.61
CA LEU A 39 1.45 12.68 7.97
C LEU A 39 0.02 12.70 8.47
N LEU A 40 -0.95 12.54 7.57
CA LEU A 40 -2.33 12.34 7.97
C LEU A 40 -2.51 10.91 8.52
N CYS A 41 -2.91 10.79 9.77
CA CYS A 41 -2.91 9.53 10.52
C CYS A 41 -4.22 9.29 11.25
N CYS A 42 -4.62 8.04 11.42
CA CYS A 42 -5.72 7.70 12.33
C CYS A 42 -5.20 7.57 13.76
N ALA A 43 -6.08 7.78 14.74
CA ALA A 43 -5.74 7.68 16.16
C ALA A 43 -5.07 6.35 16.54
N GLU A 44 -5.44 5.23 15.92
CA GLU A 44 -4.84 3.92 16.21
C GLU A 44 -3.39 3.83 15.73
N CYS A 45 -3.12 4.21 14.47
CA CYS A 45 -1.76 4.21 13.93
C CYS A 45 -0.87 5.24 14.65
N GLY A 46 -1.41 6.41 15.01
CA GLY A 46 -0.71 7.42 15.79
C GLY A 46 -0.34 6.91 17.18
N ARG A 47 -1.25 6.23 17.89
CA ARG A 47 -0.94 5.59 19.19
C ARG A 47 0.08 4.47 19.05
N PHE A 48 -0.04 3.65 18.01
CA PHE A 48 0.96 2.63 17.76
C PHE A 48 2.31 3.31 17.52
N LYS A 49 2.48 4.10 16.47
CA LYS A 49 3.77 4.73 16.23
C LYS A 49 4.26 5.54 17.43
N GLY A 50 3.48 6.52 17.89
CA GLY A 50 3.87 7.47 18.94
C GLY A 50 5.29 8.01 18.70
N ASP A 51 6.09 7.98 19.76
CA ASP A 51 7.51 8.38 19.70
C ASP A 51 8.45 7.25 19.24
N ARG A 52 7.91 6.08 18.84
CA ARG A 52 8.73 4.95 18.35
C ARG A 52 9.29 5.31 16.98
N PHE A 53 10.56 5.69 16.96
CA PHE A 53 11.29 6.02 15.75
C PHE A 53 12.62 5.25 15.67
N PRO A 54 12.56 3.93 15.43
CA PRO A 54 13.74 3.08 15.36
C PRO A 54 14.66 3.52 14.22
N LEU A 55 15.97 3.48 14.50
CA LEU A 55 17.02 3.76 13.54
C LEU A 55 17.80 2.49 13.25
N SER A 56 18.28 2.38 12.02
CA SER A 56 19.27 1.37 11.61
C SER A 56 20.63 1.64 12.28
N PRO A 57 21.57 0.68 12.25
CA PRO A 57 22.93 0.89 12.77
C PRO A 57 23.66 2.08 12.14
N THR A 58 23.28 2.50 10.94
CA THR A 58 23.83 3.68 10.23
C THR A 58 23.05 4.97 10.51
N GLY A 59 22.13 4.97 11.48
CA GLY A 59 21.35 6.14 11.88
C GLY A 59 20.21 6.53 10.94
N GLN A 60 19.91 5.72 9.91
CA GLN A 60 18.79 5.97 9.00
C GLN A 60 17.46 5.48 9.59
N PRO A 61 16.33 6.15 9.34
CA PRO A 61 15.02 5.68 9.79
C PRO A 61 14.72 4.25 9.35
N SER A 62 14.27 3.42 10.28
CA SER A 62 13.87 2.03 9.99
C SER A 62 12.38 1.90 9.71
N LEU A 63 11.60 2.98 9.79
CA LEU A 63 10.20 2.96 9.36
C LEU A 63 10.07 3.38 7.91
N VAL A 64 9.05 2.84 7.23
CA VAL A 64 8.62 3.32 5.92
C VAL A 64 8.02 4.71 6.07
N ASP A 65 8.52 5.65 5.29
CA ASP A 65 7.97 7.01 5.19
C ASP A 65 7.01 7.10 3.99
N PRO A 66 5.69 7.00 4.18
CA PRO A 66 4.73 7.03 3.08
C PRO A 66 4.66 8.39 2.35
N SER A 67 5.38 9.41 2.80
CA SER A 67 5.52 10.69 2.09
C SER A 67 6.74 10.78 1.18
N ALA A 68 7.73 9.89 1.36
CA ALA A 68 9.04 9.98 0.70
C ALA A 68 9.42 8.75 -0.12
N GLU A 69 8.80 7.59 0.14
CA GLU A 69 9.08 6.34 -0.58
C GLU A 69 7.79 5.54 -0.84
N ASP A 70 7.82 4.64 -1.82
CA ASP A 70 6.68 3.77 -2.12
C ASP A 70 6.59 2.67 -1.04
N PRO A 71 5.50 2.59 -0.25
CA PRO A 71 5.35 1.54 0.75
C PRO A 71 5.45 0.13 0.15
N TRP A 72 5.07 -0.05 -1.11
CA TRP A 72 5.16 -1.34 -1.77
C TRP A 72 6.58 -1.77 -2.11
N ASP A 73 7.60 -0.93 -1.95
CA ASP A 73 9.00 -1.39 -2.02
C ASP A 73 9.42 -2.15 -0.75
N HIS A 74 8.69 -1.95 0.35
CA HIS A 74 9.01 -2.47 1.67
C HIS A 74 7.94 -3.40 2.25
N LEU A 75 6.69 -3.27 1.81
CA LEU A 75 5.55 -4.03 2.28
C LEU A 75 5.03 -4.97 1.19
N ASP A 76 4.45 -6.08 1.63
CA ASP A 76 3.68 -7.01 0.81
C ASP A 76 2.25 -7.14 1.34
N PHE A 77 1.36 -7.62 0.50
CA PHE A 77 -0.01 -7.96 0.87
C PHE A 77 -0.18 -9.47 0.77
N ASP A 78 -0.73 -10.08 1.83
CA ASP A 78 -1.10 -11.49 1.83
C ASP A 78 -2.59 -11.64 1.46
N PRO A 79 -2.92 -12.19 0.28
CA PRO A 79 -4.31 -12.34 -0.17
C PRO A 79 -5.11 -13.36 0.64
N ASP A 80 -4.45 -14.30 1.33
CA ASP A 80 -5.12 -15.33 2.11
C ASP A 80 -5.58 -14.77 3.46
N THR A 81 -4.74 -13.97 4.12
CA THR A 81 -5.06 -13.39 5.43
C THR A 81 -5.60 -11.97 5.37
N GLY A 82 -5.32 -11.23 4.31
CA GLY A 82 -5.62 -9.80 4.20
C GLY A 82 -4.57 -8.89 4.85
N ASN A 83 -3.53 -9.46 5.47
CA ASN A 83 -2.53 -8.72 6.21
C ASN A 83 -1.54 -7.98 5.30
N LEU A 84 -0.96 -6.89 5.83
CA LEU A 84 0.27 -6.33 5.28
C LEU A 84 1.47 -6.88 6.04
N THR A 85 2.45 -7.37 5.28
CA THR A 85 3.66 -8.01 5.80
C THR A 85 4.90 -7.32 5.24
N ALA A 86 6.08 -7.67 5.74
CA ALA A 86 7.32 -7.17 5.18
C ALA A 86 7.56 -7.83 3.81
N ARG A 87 7.85 -7.04 2.77
CA ARG A 87 8.22 -7.57 1.46
C ARG A 87 9.45 -8.46 1.57
N TYR A 88 9.36 -9.66 1.01
CA TYR A 88 10.51 -10.55 0.89
C TYR A 88 11.36 -10.18 -0.34
N ASN A 89 12.64 -9.90 -0.13
CA ASN A 89 13.57 -9.63 -1.23
C ASN A 89 14.25 -10.94 -1.67
N ILE A 90 13.90 -11.39 -2.88
CA ILE A 90 14.44 -12.63 -3.46
C ILE A 90 15.95 -12.55 -3.68
N ALA A 91 16.48 -11.37 -4.04
CA ALA A 91 17.90 -11.20 -4.34
C ALA A 91 18.77 -11.31 -3.07
N SER A 92 18.29 -10.79 -1.93
CA SER A 92 19.00 -10.90 -0.65
C SER A 92 18.60 -12.12 0.18
N GLY A 93 17.48 -12.78 -0.15
CA GLY A 93 16.94 -13.91 0.61
C GLY A 93 16.40 -13.52 1.99
N THR A 94 16.04 -12.25 2.19
CA THR A 94 15.59 -11.71 3.48
C THR A 94 14.39 -10.77 3.31
N PRO A 95 13.54 -10.62 4.34
CA PRO A 95 12.55 -9.56 4.36
C PRO A 95 13.18 -8.16 4.33
N SER A 96 12.37 -7.17 3.92
CA SER A 96 12.74 -5.76 3.98
C SER A 96 12.84 -5.32 5.44
N ALA A 97 14.03 -4.93 5.90
CA ALA A 97 14.23 -4.49 7.29
C ALA A 97 13.31 -3.30 7.67
N LYS A 98 13.10 -2.36 6.74
CA LYS A 98 12.14 -1.26 6.93
C LYS A 98 10.70 -1.77 7.03
N GLY A 99 10.35 -2.72 6.17
CA GLY A 99 9.03 -3.37 6.17
C GLY A 99 8.75 -4.08 7.49
N GLU A 100 9.69 -4.90 7.97
CA GLU A 100 9.57 -5.63 9.23
C GLU A 100 9.35 -4.69 10.40
N CYS A 101 10.17 -3.64 10.49
CA CYS A 101 10.07 -2.67 11.56
C CYS A 101 8.74 -1.90 11.51
N THR A 102 8.28 -1.55 10.31
CA THR A 102 6.99 -0.86 10.08
C THR A 102 5.81 -1.75 10.48
N VAL A 103 5.78 -3.00 10.02
CA VAL A 103 4.75 -3.98 10.37
C VAL A 103 4.72 -4.22 11.87
N GLN A 104 5.88 -4.36 12.52
CA GLN A 104 5.96 -4.57 13.97
C GLN A 104 5.48 -3.35 14.76
N VAL A 105 5.90 -2.14 14.39
CA VAL A 105 5.52 -0.92 15.10
C VAL A 105 4.03 -0.65 14.93
N LEU A 106 3.50 -0.75 13.71
CA LEU A 106 2.11 -0.41 13.38
C LEU A 106 1.14 -1.60 13.49
N GLN A 107 1.66 -2.78 13.80
CA GLN A 107 0.89 -4.03 13.97
C GLN A 107 0.07 -4.39 12.73
N LEU A 108 0.62 -4.18 11.52
CA LEU A 108 -0.13 -4.34 10.27
C LEU A 108 -0.52 -5.80 9.94
N ASP A 109 0.04 -6.76 10.68
CA ASP A 109 -0.13 -8.21 10.52
C ASP A 109 -1.16 -8.84 11.48
N ARG A 110 -1.77 -8.04 12.37
CA ARG A 110 -2.62 -8.53 13.47
C ARG A 110 -3.84 -7.67 13.74
N ARG A 111 -4.20 -6.80 12.80
CA ARG A 111 -5.38 -5.91 12.87
C ARG A 111 -6.50 -6.48 12.01
N GLU A 112 -7.33 -7.33 12.60
CA GLU A 112 -8.36 -8.10 11.88
C GLU A 112 -9.31 -7.24 11.04
N ALA A 113 -9.78 -6.10 11.57
CA ALA A 113 -10.68 -5.21 10.83
C ALA A 113 -10.02 -4.60 9.59
N MET A 114 -8.76 -4.17 9.72
CA MET A 114 -7.95 -3.66 8.60
C MET A 114 -7.72 -4.77 7.57
N ALA A 115 -7.30 -5.96 8.02
CA ALA A 115 -7.01 -7.10 7.15
C ALA A 115 -8.24 -7.50 6.32
N GLU A 116 -9.43 -7.52 6.93
CA GLU A 116 -10.70 -7.77 6.23
C GLU A 116 -11.01 -6.68 5.19
N GLY A 117 -10.73 -5.40 5.49
CA GLY A 117 -10.88 -4.30 4.53
C GLY A 117 -10.01 -4.44 3.29
N TYR A 118 -8.73 -4.78 3.48
CA TYR A 118 -7.80 -5.07 2.38
C TYR A 118 -8.24 -6.31 1.59
N ARG A 119 -8.59 -7.41 2.27
CA ARG A 119 -9.07 -8.64 1.64
C ARG A 119 -10.31 -8.40 0.77
N ARG A 120 -11.29 -7.64 1.25
CA ARG A 120 -12.48 -7.26 0.45
C ARG A 120 -12.12 -6.45 -0.77
N THR A 121 -11.15 -5.55 -0.65
CA THR A 121 -10.68 -4.73 -1.78
C THR A 121 -10.00 -5.59 -2.83
N PHE A 122 -9.10 -6.49 -2.40
CA PHE A 122 -8.49 -7.47 -3.29
C PHE A 122 -9.53 -8.34 -4.01
N LEU A 123 -10.53 -8.87 -3.28
CA LEU A 123 -11.58 -9.69 -3.87
C LEU A 123 -12.41 -8.92 -4.91
N ARG A 124 -12.69 -7.64 -4.66
CA ARG A 124 -13.37 -6.76 -5.63
C ARG A 124 -12.52 -6.54 -6.88
N LEU A 125 -11.24 -6.18 -6.73
CA LEU A 125 -10.32 -6.01 -7.86
C LEU A 125 -10.21 -7.30 -8.69
N ALA A 126 -10.07 -8.44 -8.02
CA ALA A 126 -10.05 -9.74 -8.68
C ALA A 126 -11.39 -10.05 -9.38
N ALA A 127 -12.53 -9.66 -8.82
CA ALA A 127 -13.83 -9.82 -9.47
C ALA A 127 -13.93 -8.96 -10.75
N CYS A 128 -13.47 -7.71 -10.72
CA CYS A 128 -13.41 -6.85 -11.89
C CYS A 128 -12.56 -7.46 -13.02
N VAL A 129 -11.38 -8.00 -12.68
CA VAL A 129 -10.52 -8.67 -13.67
C VAL A 129 -11.17 -9.94 -14.22
N ARG A 130 -11.79 -10.78 -13.38
CA ARG A 130 -12.52 -11.97 -13.83
C ARG A 130 -13.67 -11.62 -14.78
N HIS A 131 -14.41 -10.56 -14.46
CA HIS A 131 -15.49 -10.08 -15.31
C HIS A 131 -14.98 -9.63 -16.67
N ALA A 132 -13.92 -8.82 -16.72
CA ALA A 132 -13.28 -8.42 -17.96
C ALA A 132 -12.78 -9.63 -18.78
N LEU A 133 -12.17 -10.61 -18.13
CA LEU A 133 -11.71 -11.85 -18.78
C LEU A 133 -12.83 -12.74 -19.36
N SER A 134 -14.09 -12.47 -19.02
CA SER A 134 -15.26 -13.19 -19.55
C SER A 134 -15.84 -12.54 -20.82
N ALA A 135 -15.40 -11.33 -21.17
CA ALA A 135 -15.79 -10.64 -22.39
C ALA A 135 -14.95 -11.08 -23.60
N ASP A 136 -15.51 -10.99 -24.81
CA ASP A 136 -14.81 -11.29 -26.07
C ASP A 136 -13.65 -10.33 -26.35
N ALA A 137 -13.80 -9.06 -25.93
CA ALA A 137 -12.78 -8.04 -26.01
C ALA A 137 -12.72 -7.27 -24.68
N ILE A 138 -11.51 -6.93 -24.25
CA ILE A 138 -11.27 -6.20 -23.00
C ILE A 138 -10.90 -4.76 -23.34
N ASP A 139 -11.77 -3.83 -22.96
CA ASP A 139 -11.45 -2.41 -23.03
C ASP A 139 -10.53 -2.01 -21.86
N ALA A 140 -9.33 -1.55 -22.21
CA ALA A 140 -8.32 -1.15 -21.25
C ALA A 140 -8.74 0.08 -20.44
N GLU A 141 -9.42 1.04 -21.06
CA GLU A 141 -9.81 2.29 -20.40
C GLU A 141 -10.92 2.02 -19.38
N SER A 142 -12.00 1.34 -19.81
CA SER A 142 -13.09 0.96 -18.92
C SER A 142 -12.64 0.06 -17.76
N LEU A 143 -11.77 -0.94 -18.01
CA LEU A 143 -11.27 -1.79 -16.93
C LEU A 143 -10.43 -1.00 -15.93
N THR A 144 -9.54 -0.14 -16.43
CA THR A 144 -8.68 0.69 -15.59
C THR A 144 -9.49 1.62 -14.69
N ALA A 145 -10.48 2.31 -15.25
CA ALA A 145 -11.38 3.19 -14.48
C ALA A 145 -12.16 2.40 -13.42
N THR A 146 -12.67 1.22 -13.77
CA THR A 146 -13.41 0.35 -12.85
C THR A 146 -12.52 -0.12 -11.69
N LEU A 147 -11.27 -0.51 -11.97
CA LEU A 147 -10.33 -0.93 -10.93
C LEU A 147 -9.97 0.22 -10.00
N LEU A 148 -9.69 1.42 -10.53
CA LEU A 148 -9.37 2.60 -9.72
C LEU A 148 -10.54 2.96 -8.79
N GLN A 149 -11.77 2.88 -9.29
CA GLN A 149 -12.96 3.14 -8.47
C GLN A 149 -13.18 2.08 -7.38
N ALA A 150 -12.79 0.83 -7.64
CA ALA A 150 -12.91 -0.28 -6.70
C ALA A 150 -11.76 -0.32 -5.66
N ASP A 151 -10.66 0.40 -5.90
CA ASP A 151 -9.44 0.33 -5.11
C ASP A 151 -9.45 1.29 -3.92
N ASP A 152 -10.09 0.85 -2.84
CA ASP A 152 -10.08 1.61 -1.60
C ASP A 152 -8.69 1.70 -0.93
N HIS A 153 -7.80 0.73 -1.15
CA HIS A 153 -6.58 0.59 -0.34
C HIS A 153 -5.28 0.83 -1.14
N GLY A 154 -5.39 1.35 -2.36
CA GLY A 154 -4.23 1.50 -3.25
C GLY A 154 -3.58 0.17 -3.63
N LEU A 155 -4.33 -0.94 -3.55
CA LEU A 155 -3.90 -2.30 -3.82
C LEU A 155 -3.65 -2.56 -5.30
N MET A 156 -4.10 -1.69 -6.22
CA MET A 156 -3.84 -1.87 -7.65
C MET A 156 -2.36 -1.99 -7.95
N ALA A 157 -1.48 -1.16 -7.38
CA ALA A 157 -0.07 -1.27 -7.74
C ALA A 157 0.59 -2.54 -7.18
N TRP A 158 0.07 -3.08 -6.08
CA TRP A 158 0.43 -4.42 -5.64
C TRP A 158 -0.11 -5.48 -6.62
N CYS A 159 -1.39 -5.40 -6.98
CA CYS A 159 -2.09 -6.34 -7.88
C CYS A 159 -1.54 -6.38 -9.31
N PHE A 160 -0.93 -5.30 -9.78
CA PHE A 160 -0.23 -5.24 -11.08
C PHE A 160 1.31 -5.24 -10.92
N GLY A 161 1.77 -5.64 -9.73
CA GLY A 161 3.18 -5.84 -9.38
C GLY A 161 3.72 -7.23 -9.73
N PRO A 162 5.00 -7.50 -9.43
CA PRO A 162 5.67 -8.74 -9.84
C PRO A 162 5.15 -10.00 -9.14
N VAL A 163 4.67 -9.88 -7.89
CA VAL A 163 4.15 -11.01 -7.08
C VAL A 163 2.81 -11.48 -7.62
N SER A 164 1.83 -10.56 -7.68
CA SER A 164 0.47 -10.82 -8.14
C SER A 164 0.37 -11.18 -9.62
N ALA A 165 1.34 -10.80 -10.45
CA ALA A 165 1.40 -11.19 -11.86
C ALA A 165 1.49 -12.71 -12.08
N ARG A 166 1.63 -13.49 -11.00
CA ARG A 166 1.63 -14.97 -10.96
C ARG A 166 0.39 -15.55 -10.26
N LEU A 167 -0.50 -14.70 -9.76
CA LEU A 167 -1.73 -15.09 -9.08
C LEU A 167 -2.93 -14.93 -10.01
N GLN A 168 -3.90 -15.83 -9.92
CA GLN A 168 -5.19 -15.64 -10.60
C GLN A 168 -6.03 -14.57 -9.89
N PRO A 169 -6.77 -13.73 -10.62
CA PRO A 169 -6.96 -13.70 -12.07
C PRO A 169 -5.95 -12.84 -12.86
N PHE A 170 -5.05 -12.15 -12.16
CA PHE A 170 -4.10 -11.18 -12.71
C PHE A 170 -3.12 -11.82 -13.72
N MET A 171 -2.67 -13.04 -13.45
CA MET A 171 -1.84 -13.83 -14.35
C MET A 171 -2.54 -14.09 -15.70
N ASP A 172 -3.84 -14.41 -15.70
CA ASP A 172 -4.60 -14.63 -16.92
C ASP A 172 -4.76 -13.35 -17.73
N LEU A 173 -5.04 -12.22 -17.08
CA LEU A 173 -5.12 -10.92 -17.74
C LEU A 173 -3.79 -10.56 -18.40
N ARG A 174 -2.67 -10.72 -17.68
CA ARG A 174 -1.32 -10.48 -18.21
C ARG A 174 -1.02 -11.31 -19.45
N ARG A 175 -1.47 -12.57 -19.47
CA ARG A 175 -1.21 -13.51 -20.57
C ARG A 175 -2.13 -13.27 -21.76
N LYS A 176 -3.43 -13.06 -21.54
CA LYS A 176 -4.44 -12.93 -22.59
C LYS A 176 -4.49 -11.54 -23.20
N ALA A 177 -4.23 -10.49 -22.42
CA ALA A 177 -4.33 -9.10 -22.84
C ALA A 177 -3.15 -8.28 -22.28
N PRO A 178 -1.92 -8.48 -22.79
CA PRO A 178 -0.71 -7.83 -22.27
C PRO A 178 -0.75 -6.30 -22.36
N ASP A 179 -1.41 -5.74 -23.38
CA ASP A 179 -1.56 -4.29 -23.53
C ASP A 179 -2.51 -3.71 -22.48
N VAL A 180 -3.63 -4.39 -22.20
CA VAL A 180 -4.55 -4.04 -21.11
C VAL A 180 -3.84 -4.12 -19.75
N TRP A 181 -3.06 -5.18 -19.53
CA TRP A 181 -2.22 -5.32 -18.34
C TRP A 181 -1.27 -4.13 -18.16
N LYS A 182 -0.58 -3.72 -19.23
CA LYS A 182 0.33 -2.56 -19.21
C LYS A 182 -0.42 -1.27 -18.91
N ALA A 183 -1.63 -1.08 -19.44
CA ALA A 183 -2.47 0.08 -19.15
C ALA A 183 -2.86 0.13 -17.66
N CYS A 184 -3.38 -0.97 -17.11
CA CYS A 184 -3.74 -1.07 -15.70
C CYS A 184 -2.54 -0.82 -14.77
N LYS A 185 -1.37 -1.39 -15.10
CA LYS A 185 -0.12 -1.17 -14.36
C LYS A 185 0.31 0.30 -14.39
N THR A 186 0.19 0.96 -15.54
CA THR A 186 0.56 2.38 -15.71
C THR A 186 -0.35 3.27 -14.88
N ALA A 187 -1.66 3.03 -14.92
CA ALA A 187 -2.63 3.78 -14.13
C ALA A 187 -2.43 3.61 -12.62
N ALA A 188 -2.10 2.40 -12.17
CA ALA A 188 -1.78 2.13 -10.77
C ALA A 188 -0.56 2.93 -10.25
N ALA A 189 0.40 3.24 -11.13
CA ALA A 189 1.55 4.07 -10.81
C ALA A 189 1.22 5.58 -10.86
N GLN A 190 0.38 6.01 -11.81
CA GLN A 190 0.05 7.42 -12.02
C GLN A 190 -0.89 8.00 -10.97
N TRP A 191 -1.81 7.20 -10.41
CA TRP A 191 -2.67 7.62 -9.31
C TRP A 191 -1.89 8.15 -8.09
N ARG A 192 -0.61 7.78 -7.97
CA ARG A 192 0.27 8.21 -6.87
C ARG A 192 0.99 9.54 -7.13
N ALA A 193 1.08 9.95 -8.39
CA ALA A 193 1.80 11.14 -8.84
C ALA A 193 0.89 12.34 -9.14
N GLN A 194 -0.43 12.11 -9.14
CA GLN A 194 -1.44 13.16 -9.22
C GLN A 194 -1.85 13.54 -7.80
N ASP A 195 -0.97 14.32 -7.16
CA ASP A 195 -1.20 15.30 -6.07
C ASP A 195 0.15 15.54 -5.35
#